data_AF-A0A1Q7PFA3-F1
#
_entry.id   AF-A0A1Q7PFA3-F1
#
_cell.length_a   1.000
_cell.length_b   1.000
_cell.length_c   1.000
_cell.angle_alpha   90.00
_cell.angle_beta   90.00
_cell.angle_gamma   90.00
#
_symmetry.space_group_name_H-M   'P 1'
#
loop_
_entity.id
_entity.type
_entity.pdbx_description
1 polymer ?
#
loop_
_entity_poly.entity_id
_entity_poly.type
_entity_poly.pdbx_seq_one_letter_code
_entity_poly.pdbx_strand_id
1 'polypeptide(L)'
;MFLLGHLGIGLGLAWLLSWKSRTRIDYRLVLFGSILPDLIDKPLAYITGLDSRIWAHTFLFLFAILALSFVPMLRGLRLVGFGVATHLLLDQIWNQPSIVLYPAYGWSFPMAPFDAGRWFDTLLHDPYVQAGEIIGFVCLIAFAWFHRIGTWKTLREFVVHGLLPWTEREVNLKQG
;
A
#
# COMPACT_ATOMS: atom_id res chain seq x y z
N MET A 1 -0.72 10.39 3.61
CA MET A 1 -1.92 10.24 2.75
C MET A 1 -2.96 9.38 3.47
N PHE A 2 -4.17 9.20 2.94
CA PHE A 2 -5.16 8.28 3.54
C PHE A 2 -5.34 7.03 2.66
N LEU A 3 -6.50 6.39 2.75
CA LEU A 3 -6.70 5.04 2.27
C LEU A 3 -6.64 4.93 0.74
N LEU A 4 -7.32 5.83 0.02
CA LEU A 4 -7.43 5.71 -1.44
C LEU A 4 -6.11 6.06 -2.11
N GLY A 5 -5.39 7.06 -1.60
CA GLY A 5 -4.07 7.43 -2.09
C GLY A 5 -3.10 6.25 -2.00
N HIS A 6 -3.01 5.63 -0.82
CA HIS A 6 -2.12 4.49 -0.61
C HIS A 6 -2.46 3.28 -1.49
N LEU A 7 -3.72 2.83 -1.47
CA LEU A 7 -4.14 1.67 -2.27
C LEU A 7 -4.00 1.94 -3.77
N GLY A 8 -4.50 3.08 -4.23
CA GLY A 8 -4.61 3.38 -5.64
C GLY A 8 -3.29 3.70 -6.30
N ILE A 9 -2.44 4.52 -5.67
CA ILE A 9 -1.13 4.86 -6.23
C ILE A 9 -0.19 3.65 -6.16
N GLY A 10 -0.19 2.90 -5.05
CA GLY A 10 0.59 1.67 -4.93
C GLY A 10 0.22 0.63 -6.00
N LEU A 11 -1.09 0.40 -6.20
CA LEU A 11 -1.59 -0.45 -7.27
C LEU A 11 -1.24 0.09 -8.66
N GLY A 12 -1.47 1.37 -8.91
CA GLY A 12 -1.23 2.02 -10.19
C GLY A 12 0.23 1.96 -10.62
N LEU A 13 1.17 2.17 -9.68
CA LEU A 13 2.60 2.03 -9.93
C LEU A 13 2.98 0.58 -10.25
N ALA A 14 2.49 -0.40 -9.48
CA ALA A 14 2.74 -1.81 -9.78
C ALA A 14 2.18 -2.20 -11.16
N TRP A 15 1.01 -1.67 -11.52
CA TRP A 15 0.39 -1.90 -12.82
C TRP A 15 1.20 -1.26 -13.96
N LEU A 16 1.62 -0.01 -13.80
CA LEU A 16 2.47 0.70 -14.77
C LEU A 16 3.81 -0.01 -15.00
N LEU A 17 4.49 -0.43 -13.94
CA LEU A 17 5.79 -1.12 -14.02
C LEU A 17 5.66 -2.52 -14.63
N SER A 18 4.50 -3.16 -14.49
CA SER A 18 4.26 -4.50 -15.02
C SER A 18 3.57 -4.52 -16.37
N TRP A 19 3.12 -3.36 -16.87
CA TRP A 19 2.39 -3.23 -18.13
C TRP A 19 3.06 -3.94 -19.32
N LYS A 20 4.40 -3.90 -19.38
CA LYS A 20 5.19 -4.54 -20.44
C LYS A 20 5.84 -5.86 -20.01
N SER A 21 5.68 -6.25 -18.74
CA SER A 21 6.26 -7.47 -18.19
C SER A 21 5.35 -8.66 -18.46
N ARG A 22 5.94 -9.81 -18.77
CA ARG A 22 5.22 -11.10 -18.83
C ARG A 22 5.01 -11.73 -17.45
N THR A 23 5.57 -11.15 -16.40
CA THR A 23 5.43 -11.66 -15.03
C THR A 23 4.05 -11.34 -14.49
N ARG A 24 3.31 -12.38 -14.08
CA ARG A 24 2.05 -12.19 -13.37
C ARG A 24 2.33 -11.60 -11.98
N ILE A 25 1.82 -10.39 -11.74
CA ILE A 25 1.86 -9.75 -10.42
C ILE A 25 0.58 -10.09 -9.68
N ASP A 26 0.73 -10.52 -8.43
CA ASP A 26 -0.39 -10.61 -7.50
C ASP A 26 -0.63 -9.24 -6.86
N TYR A 27 -1.51 -8.45 -7.46
CA TYR A 27 -1.84 -7.10 -7.02
C TYR A 27 -2.41 -7.05 -5.60
N ARG A 28 -2.96 -8.16 -5.07
CA ARG A 28 -3.46 -8.21 -3.69
C ARG A 28 -2.33 -8.02 -2.69
N LEU A 29 -1.15 -8.58 -2.97
CA LEU A 29 0.02 -8.43 -2.10
C LEU A 29 0.53 -6.99 -2.10
N VAL A 30 0.44 -6.30 -3.25
CA VAL A 30 0.76 -4.87 -3.35
C VAL A 30 -0.24 -4.05 -2.55
N LEU A 31 -1.54 -4.27 -2.75
CA LEU A 31 -2.61 -3.58 -2.02
C LEU A 31 -2.47 -3.79 -0.52
N PHE A 32 -2.22 -5.03 -0.09
CA PHE A 32 -1.99 -5.38 1.30
C PHE A 32 -0.78 -4.62 1.86
N GLY A 33 0.38 -4.67 1.19
CA GLY A 33 1.56 -3.92 1.60
C GLY A 33 1.34 -2.41 1.66
N SER A 34 0.50 -1.88 0.77
CA SER A 34 0.22 -0.44 0.69
C SER A 34 -0.61 0.08 1.86
N ILE A 35 -1.29 -0.78 2.62
CA ILE A 35 -2.01 -0.38 3.85
C ILE A 35 -1.43 -1.00 5.12
N LEU A 36 -0.47 -1.91 4.97
CA LEU A 36 0.09 -2.69 6.08
C LEU A 36 0.72 -1.80 7.18
N PRO A 37 1.49 -0.74 6.86
CA PRO A 37 2.07 0.11 7.91
C PRO A 37 1.00 0.75 8.80
N ASP A 38 0.01 1.36 8.16
CA ASP A 38 -1.15 1.96 8.84
C ASP A 38 -1.96 0.94 9.66
N LEU A 39 -2.15 -0.27 9.11
CA LEU A 39 -2.90 -1.33 9.78
C LEU A 39 -2.23 -1.79 11.08
N ILE A 40 -0.90 -1.71 11.16
CA ILE A 40 -0.12 -2.07 12.35
C ILE A 40 -0.03 -0.87 13.29
N ASP A 41 0.41 0.28 12.77
CA ASP A 41 0.82 1.39 13.61
C ASP A 41 -0.36 2.16 14.19
N LYS A 42 -1.46 2.35 13.44
CA LYS A 42 -2.62 3.14 13.94
C LYS A 42 -3.32 2.51 15.15
N PRO A 43 -3.61 1.19 15.18
CA PRO A 43 -4.17 0.56 16.37
C PRO A 43 -3.22 0.63 17.57
N LEU A 44 -1.92 0.43 17.34
CA LEU A 44 -0.91 0.52 18.40
C LEU A 44 -0.79 1.94 18.95
N ALA A 45 -0.78 2.94 18.08
CA ALA A 45 -0.79 4.35 18.45
C ALA A 45 -2.01 4.70 19.30
N TYR A 46 -3.19 4.21 18.91
CA TYR A 46 -4.43 4.42 19.67
C TYR A 46 -4.36 3.83 21.09
N ILE A 47 -3.76 2.65 21.25
CA ILE A 47 -3.63 1.98 22.55
C ILE A 47 -2.53 2.62 23.41
N THR A 48 -1.45 3.09 22.80
CA THR A 48 -0.24 3.55 23.52
C THR A 48 -0.17 5.05 23.72
N GLY A 49 -0.92 5.84 22.95
CA GLY A 49 -0.82 7.30 22.91
C GLY A 49 0.40 7.83 22.14
N LEU A 50 1.17 6.93 21.52
CA LEU A 50 2.27 7.27 20.63
C LEU A 50 1.76 7.86 19.31
N ASP A 51 2.68 8.42 18.53
CA ASP A 51 2.40 8.83 17.16
C ASP A 51 1.79 7.69 16.33
N SER A 52 0.95 8.05 15.36
CA SER A 52 0.40 7.16 14.34
C SER A 52 1.44 6.46 13.45
N ARG A 53 2.69 6.94 13.47
CA ARG A 53 3.83 6.39 12.72
C ARG A 53 4.88 5.88 13.71
N ILE A 54 5.00 4.56 13.82
CA ILE A 54 5.91 3.90 14.76
C ILE A 54 6.77 2.87 14.03
N TRP A 55 6.74 1.60 14.43
CA TRP A 55 7.61 0.55 13.91
C TRP A 55 7.38 0.22 12.44
N ALA A 56 6.14 0.19 11.96
CA ALA A 56 5.86 -0.19 10.58
C ALA A 56 6.17 0.95 9.58
N HIS A 57 6.32 2.18 10.07
CA HIS A 57 6.77 3.34 9.29
C HIS A 57 8.31 3.52 9.26
N THR A 58 9.06 2.47 9.56
CA THR A 58 10.53 2.50 9.57
C THR A 58 11.13 1.82 8.34
N PHE A 59 12.36 2.21 7.97
CA PHE A 59 13.14 1.43 7.01
C PHE A 59 13.50 0.04 7.54
N LEU A 60 13.64 -0.13 8.86
CA LEU A 60 13.85 -1.43 9.45
C LEU A 60 12.71 -2.40 9.09
N PHE A 61 11.45 -1.96 9.19
CA PHE A 61 10.29 -2.77 8.82
C PHE A 61 10.26 -3.08 7.31
N LEU A 62 10.45 -2.07 6.46
CA LEU A 62 10.51 -2.27 5.01
C LEU A 62 11.60 -3.28 4.62
N PHE A 63 12.83 -3.08 5.11
CA PHE A 63 13.95 -3.94 4.78
C PHE A 63 13.84 -5.33 5.40
N ALA A 64 13.20 -5.48 6.56
CA ALA A 64 12.89 -6.80 7.11
C ALA A 64 11.96 -7.59 6.17
N ILE A 65 10.88 -6.98 5.66
CA ILE A 65 9.97 -7.61 4.69
C ILE A 65 10.73 -7.99 3.40
N LEU A 66 11.54 -7.07 2.88
CA LEU A 66 12.32 -7.32 1.67
C LEU A 66 13.40 -8.39 1.89
N ALA A 67 14.04 -8.44 3.06
CA ALA A 67 15.01 -9.46 3.43
C ALA A 67 14.36 -10.84 3.50
N LEU A 68 13.19 -10.96 4.14
CA LEU A 68 12.42 -12.20 4.18
C LEU A 68 12.03 -12.68 2.78
N SER A 69 11.85 -11.77 1.83
CA SER A 69 11.49 -12.09 0.44
C SER A 69 12.61 -12.81 -0.36
N PHE A 70 13.82 -12.91 0.18
CA PHE A 70 14.88 -13.75 -0.39
C PHE A 70 14.65 -15.24 -0.13
N VAL A 71 13.89 -15.59 0.91
CA VAL A 71 13.50 -16.98 1.17
C VAL A 71 12.57 -17.46 0.05
N PRO A 72 12.85 -18.60 -0.62
CA PRO A 72 12.07 -19.05 -1.79
C PRO A 72 10.55 -19.14 -1.56
N MET A 73 10.14 -19.61 -0.37
CA MET A 73 8.73 -19.73 0.02
C MET A 73 8.05 -18.38 0.27
N LEU A 74 8.82 -17.32 0.55
CA LEU A 74 8.33 -15.99 0.91
C LEU A 74 8.56 -14.95 -0.21
N ARG A 75 8.89 -15.38 -1.43
CA ARG A 75 9.15 -14.47 -2.57
C ARG A 75 8.01 -13.47 -2.84
N GLY A 76 6.77 -13.83 -2.50
CA GLY A 76 5.61 -12.94 -2.60
C GLY A 76 5.75 -11.66 -1.75
N LEU A 77 6.54 -11.68 -0.67
CA LEU A 77 6.82 -10.52 0.16
C LEU A 77 7.52 -9.38 -0.59
N ARG A 78 8.10 -9.62 -1.77
CA ARG A 78 8.60 -8.53 -2.64
C ARG A 78 7.48 -7.56 -3.02
N LEU A 79 6.29 -8.08 -3.29
CA LEU A 79 5.13 -7.27 -3.67
C LEU A 79 4.55 -6.55 -2.45
N VAL A 80 4.56 -7.19 -1.28
CA VAL A 80 4.21 -6.56 0.00
C VAL A 80 5.18 -5.42 0.32
N GLY A 81 6.49 -5.68 0.23
CA GLY A 81 7.54 -4.69 0.45
C GLY A 81 7.47 -3.55 -0.57
N PHE A 82 7.10 -3.82 -1.82
CA PHE A 82 6.82 -2.78 -2.80
C PHE A 82 5.65 -1.89 -2.37
N GLY A 83 4.54 -2.49 -1.93
CA GLY A 83 3.40 -1.75 -1.37
C GLY A 83 3.80 -0.89 -0.16
N VAL A 84 4.55 -1.46 0.78
CA VAL A 84 5.09 -0.74 1.94
C VAL A 84 5.98 0.42 1.49
N ALA A 85 6.89 0.21 0.53
CA ALA A 85 7.75 1.27 0.01
C ALA A 85 6.93 2.42 -0.61
N THR A 86 5.88 2.12 -1.38
CA THR A 86 4.99 3.15 -1.93
C THR A 86 4.22 3.88 -0.82
N HIS A 87 3.81 3.17 0.24
CA HIS A 87 3.17 3.77 1.40
C HIS A 87 4.10 4.78 2.08
N LEU A 88 5.31 4.35 2.44
CA LEU A 88 6.32 5.20 3.07
C LEU A 88 6.68 6.42 2.21
N LEU A 89 6.73 6.25 0.88
CA LEU A 89 6.97 7.33 -0.06
C LEU A 89 5.86 8.38 -0.03
N LEU A 90 4.59 7.94 -0.05
CA LEU A 90 3.42 8.81 -0.01
C LEU A 90 3.24 9.49 1.36
N ASP A 91 3.71 8.86 2.42
CA ASP A 91 3.69 9.44 3.75
C ASP A 91 4.85 10.41 4.02
N GLN A 92 5.74 10.58 3.04
CA GLN A 92 6.89 11.48 3.08
C GLN A 92 7.72 11.27 4.36
N ILE A 93 7.95 10.01 4.73
CA ILE A 93 8.54 9.66 6.03
C ILE A 93 9.93 10.26 6.25
N TRP A 94 10.62 10.69 5.19
CA TRP A 94 11.88 11.44 5.28
C TRP A 94 11.75 12.76 6.05
N ASN A 95 10.56 13.33 6.15
CA ASN A 95 10.29 14.50 6.99
C ASN A 95 10.35 14.18 8.50
N GLN A 96 10.46 12.90 8.88
CA GLN A 96 10.58 12.44 10.27
C GLN A 96 11.78 11.48 10.42
N PRO A 97 13.04 11.97 10.31
CA PRO A 97 14.25 11.13 10.29
C PRO A 97 14.37 10.16 11.46
N SER A 98 13.94 10.58 12.66
CA SER A 98 13.98 9.76 13.88
C SER A 98 13.09 8.52 13.80
N ILE A 99 11.98 8.58 13.04
CA ILE A 99 11.08 7.45 12.80
C ILE A 99 11.65 6.60 11.67
N VAL A 100 11.89 7.17 10.49
CA VAL A 100 12.31 6.39 9.31
C VAL A 100 13.62 5.64 9.54
N LEU A 101 14.57 6.23 10.28
CA LEU A 101 15.87 5.63 10.60
C LEU A 101 15.91 4.96 11.98
N TYR A 102 14.77 4.73 12.63
CA TYR A 102 14.72 3.96 13.88
C TYR A 102 15.46 2.62 13.74
N PRO A 103 16.30 2.22 14.71
CA PRO A 103 16.53 2.84 16.03
C PRO A 103 17.75 3.80 16.08
N ALA A 104 18.26 4.31 14.96
CA ALA A 104 19.51 5.08 14.92
C ALA A 104 19.48 6.37 15.76
N TYR A 105 18.31 6.97 15.96
CA TYR A 105 18.12 8.20 16.75
C TYR A 105 17.52 7.96 18.14
N GLY A 106 17.47 6.69 18.59
CA GLY A 106 16.91 6.30 19.88
C GLY A 106 15.87 5.19 19.78
N TRP A 107 15.40 4.77 20.95
CA TRP A 107 14.48 3.63 21.12
C TRP A 107 13.03 4.04 21.40
N SER A 108 12.74 5.34 21.43
CA SER A 108 11.41 5.87 21.73
C SER A 108 10.79 6.59 20.53
N PHE A 109 9.48 6.48 20.41
CA PHE A 109 8.68 7.26 19.46
C PHE A 109 8.06 8.48 20.15
N PRO A 110 7.78 9.56 19.42
CA PRO A 110 7.12 10.73 19.98
C PRO A 110 5.69 10.39 20.43
N MET A 111 5.23 11.09 21.46
CA MET A 111 3.83 11.08 21.88
C MET A 111 3.04 12.02 20.99
N ALA A 112 2.01 11.50 20.33
CA ALA A 112 1.07 12.30 19.55
C ALA A 112 -0.30 11.61 19.55
N PRO A 113 -1.11 11.80 20.60
CA PRO A 113 -2.43 11.22 20.71
C PRO A 113 -3.30 11.57 19.50
N PHE A 114 -4.16 10.63 19.10
CA PHE A 114 -5.06 10.83 17.97
C PHE A 114 -6.00 12.01 18.20
N ASP A 115 -6.00 12.96 17.26
CA ASP A 115 -6.89 14.11 17.25
C ASP A 115 -7.79 14.04 16.01
N ALA A 116 -9.07 13.74 16.24
CA ALA A 116 -10.06 13.64 15.18
C ALA A 116 -10.29 14.98 14.45
N GLY A 117 -10.22 16.12 15.15
CA GLY A 117 -10.40 17.43 14.56
C GLY A 117 -9.29 17.75 13.58
N ARG A 118 -8.03 17.55 13.99
CA ARG A 118 -6.86 17.70 13.11
C ARG A 118 -6.90 16.72 11.93
N TRP A 119 -7.38 15.50 12.16
CA TRP A 119 -7.53 14.51 11.10
C TRP A 119 -8.52 14.98 10.01
N PHE A 120 -9.70 15.47 10.41
CA PHE A 120 -10.69 16.01 9.47
C PHE A 120 -10.19 17.26 8.77
N ASP A 121 -9.54 18.16 9.50
CA ASP A 121 -8.96 19.37 8.93
C ASP A 121 -7.92 19.04 7.84
N THR A 122 -7.03 18.09 8.13
CA THR A 122 -6.04 17.62 7.16
C THR A 122 -6.72 17.00 5.93
N LEU A 123 -7.77 16.19 6.11
CA LEU A 123 -8.51 15.60 4.98
C LEU A 123 -9.17 16.65 4.08
N LEU A 124 -9.73 17.70 4.67
CA LEU A 124 -10.55 18.67 3.95
C LEU A 124 -9.78 19.88 3.45
N HIS A 125 -8.59 20.15 3.97
CA HIS A 125 -7.84 21.37 3.65
C HIS A 125 -6.40 21.13 3.17
N ASP A 126 -5.81 19.96 3.38
CA ASP A 126 -4.46 19.67 2.88
C ASP A 126 -4.50 19.30 1.37
N PRO A 127 -3.94 20.14 0.48
CA PRO A 127 -3.98 19.89 -0.95
C PRO A 127 -3.18 18.65 -1.37
N TYR A 128 -2.11 18.32 -0.65
CA TYR A 128 -1.31 17.13 -0.94
C TYR A 128 -2.12 15.87 -0.66
N VAL A 129 -2.81 15.85 0.48
CA VAL A 129 -3.69 14.73 0.85
C VAL A 129 -4.84 14.57 -0.15
N GLN A 130 -5.54 15.66 -0.47
CA GLN A 130 -6.64 15.61 -1.44
C GLN A 130 -6.18 15.16 -2.82
N ALA A 131 -5.07 15.70 -3.31
CA ALA A 131 -4.55 15.35 -4.62
C ALA A 131 -4.26 13.85 -4.73
N GLY A 132 -3.57 13.26 -3.75
CA GLY A 132 -3.29 11.84 -3.85
C GLY A 132 -4.49 10.95 -3.51
N GLU A 133 -5.47 11.37 -2.69
CA GLU A 133 -6.73 10.62 -2.56
C GLU A 133 -7.48 10.58 -3.90
N ILE A 134 -7.53 11.69 -4.63
CA ILE A 134 -8.13 11.78 -5.98
C ILE A 134 -7.36 10.91 -6.97
N ILE A 135 -6.03 11.05 -7.02
CA ILE A 135 -5.18 10.25 -7.93
C ILE A 135 -5.32 8.76 -7.62
N GLY A 136 -5.29 8.39 -6.34
CA GLY A 136 -5.47 7.02 -5.88
C GLY A 136 -6.83 6.47 -6.31
N PHE A 137 -7.91 7.22 -6.09
CA PHE A 137 -9.24 6.86 -6.55
C PHE A 137 -9.29 6.64 -8.07
N VAL A 138 -8.73 7.57 -8.85
CA VAL A 138 -8.66 7.46 -10.32
C VAL A 138 -7.88 6.22 -10.75
N CYS A 139 -6.74 5.91 -10.11
CA CYS A 139 -5.96 4.70 -10.39
C CYS A 139 -6.77 3.43 -10.11
N LEU A 140 -7.52 3.36 -9.00
CA LEU A 140 -8.38 2.21 -8.67
C LEU A 140 -9.48 2.02 -9.72
N ILE A 141 -10.16 3.10 -10.11
CA ILE A 141 -11.21 3.06 -11.13
C ILE A 141 -10.64 2.68 -12.50
N ALA A 142 -9.51 3.25 -12.90
CA ALA A 142 -8.85 2.93 -14.16
C ALA A 142 -8.42 1.45 -14.22
N PHE A 143 -7.85 0.93 -13.14
CA PHE A 143 -7.46 -0.47 -13.03
C PHE A 143 -8.69 -1.40 -13.12
N ALA A 144 -9.75 -1.09 -12.35
CA ALA A 144 -10.99 -1.86 -12.36
C ALA A 144 -11.65 -1.85 -13.74
N TRP A 145 -11.70 -0.68 -14.40
CA TRP A 145 -12.25 -0.53 -15.74
C TRP A 145 -11.45 -1.33 -16.77
N PHE A 146 -10.13 -1.19 -16.78
CA PHE A 146 -9.25 -1.87 -17.72
C PHE A 146 -9.35 -3.40 -17.61
N HIS A 147 -9.36 -3.92 -16.38
CA HIS A 147 -9.50 -5.36 -16.13
C HIS A 147 -10.94 -5.85 -16.11
N ARG A 148 -11.92 -4.98 -16.40
CA ARG A 148 -13.37 -5.27 -16.41
C ARG A 148 -13.90 -5.84 -15.09
N ILE A 149 -13.38 -5.34 -13.97
CA ILE A 149 -13.91 -5.59 -12.62
C ILE A 149 -15.13 -4.68 -12.42
N GLY A 150 -16.24 -5.04 -13.05
CA GLY A 150 -17.49 -4.25 -13.02
C GLY A 150 -18.61 -4.86 -12.18
N THR A 151 -18.44 -6.10 -11.70
CA THR A 151 -19.46 -6.83 -10.93
C THR A 151 -18.92 -7.30 -9.59
N TRP A 152 -19.82 -7.52 -8.62
CA TRP A 152 -19.46 -8.07 -7.32
C TRP A 152 -18.77 -9.44 -7.44
N LYS A 153 -19.20 -10.28 -8.39
CA LYS A 153 -18.58 -11.58 -8.66
C LYS A 153 -17.12 -11.42 -9.06
N THR A 154 -16.83 -10.61 -10.08
CA THR A 154 -15.46 -10.37 -10.55
C THR A 154 -14.58 -9.69 -9.50
N LEU A 155 -15.16 -8.80 -8.70
CA LEU A 155 -14.43 -8.16 -7.60
C LEU A 155 -14.06 -9.19 -6.52
N ARG A 156 -15.01 -10.05 -6.12
CA ARG A 156 -14.76 -11.12 -5.16
C ARG A 156 -13.72 -12.11 -5.68
N GLU A 157 -13.79 -12.49 -6.95
CA GLU A 157 -12.77 -13.35 -7.59
C GLU A 157 -11.38 -12.70 -7.55
N PHE A 158 -11.30 -11.40 -7.84
CA PHE A 158 -10.04 -10.65 -7.70
C PHE A 158 -9.54 -10.61 -6.26
N VAL A 159 -10.38 -10.26 -5.28
CA VAL A 159 -9.96 -10.12 -3.88
C VAL A 159 -9.56 -11.48 -3.28
N VAL A 160 -10.32 -12.54 -3.56
CA VAL A 160 -10.12 -13.87 -2.96
C VAL A 160 -9.04 -14.66 -3.69
N HIS A 161 -8.95 -14.56 -5.02
CA HIS A 161 -8.07 -15.42 -5.83
C HIS A 161 -7.01 -14.65 -6.63
N GLY A 162 -7.08 -13.32 -6.70
CA GLY A 162 -6.14 -12.51 -7.49
C GLY A 162 -6.39 -12.62 -8.99
N LEU A 163 -7.54 -13.18 -9.39
CA LEU A 163 -7.88 -13.42 -10.78
C LEU A 163 -8.40 -12.15 -11.46
N LEU A 164 -7.85 -11.84 -12.62
CA LEU A 164 -8.27 -10.71 -13.44
C LEU A 164 -9.04 -11.24 -14.67
N PRO A 165 -10.28 -10.78 -14.92
CA PRO A 165 -11.14 -11.30 -16.00
C PRO A 165 -10.55 -11.21 -17.41
N TRP A 166 -9.63 -10.27 -17.64
CA TRP A 166 -8.99 -10.09 -18.95
C TRP A 166 -7.87 -11.11 -19.19
N THR A 167 -7.10 -11.45 -18.15
CA THR A 167 -5.94 -12.35 -18.24
C THR A 167 -6.33 -13.80 -18.47
N GLU A 168 -7.51 -14.25 -17.99
CA GLU A 168 -8.01 -15.61 -18.27
C GLU A 168 -8.41 -15.82 -19.74
N ARG A 169 -8.92 -14.77 -20.41
CA ARG A 169 -9.31 -14.87 -21.82
C ARG A 169 -8.13 -15.05 -22.76
N GLU A 170 -6.99 -14.39 -22.50
CA GLU A 170 -5.77 -14.61 -23.30
C GLU A 170 -5.18 -16.02 -23.12
N VAL A 171 -5.37 -16.65 -21.96
CA VAL A 171 -4.94 -18.03 -21.73
C VAL A 171 -5.83 -19.00 -22.50
N ASN A 172 -7.15 -18.83 -22.41
CA ASN A 172 -8.12 -19.69 -23.10
C ASN A 172 -8.04 -19.56 -24.63
N LEU A 173 -7.77 -18.37 -25.17
CA LEU A 173 -7.59 -18.16 -26.62
C LEU A 173 -6.26 -18.73 -27.18
N LYS A 174 -5.32 -19.15 -26.32
CA LYS A 174 -4.06 -19.78 -26.74
C LYS A 174 -4.05 -21.31 -26.54
N GLN A 175 -5.13 -21.87 -26.02
CA GLN A 175 -5.28 -23.31 -25.74
C GLN A 175 -6.37 -23.99 -26.59
N GLY A 176 -7.04 -23.26 -27.47
CA GLY A 176 -7.93 -23.77 -28.52
C GLY A 176 -7.39 -23.42 -29.90
#